data_AF-A0A2N5K0Y0-F1
#
_entry.id   AF-A0A2N5K0Y0-F1
#
_cell.length_a   1.000
_cell.length_b   1.000
_cell.length_c   1.000
_cell.angle_alpha   90.00
_cell.angle_beta   90.00
_cell.angle_gamma   90.00
#
_symmetry.space_group_name_H-M   'P 1'
#
loop_
_entity.id
_entity.type
_entity.pdbx_description
1 polymer ?
#
loop_
_entity_poly.entity_id
_entity_poly.type
_entity_poly.pdbx_seq_one_letter_code
_entity_poly.pdbx_strand_id
1 'polypeptide(L)'
;MHSRLLGWFVALALITGSAAATVQGAALTQATPAANQEARSQWNYPIGRRGRPFGDGFWVRHGFAVENTWFNPGYWHTGEDWYALKGDTAGANVYAVSDGTVVYAGANYPGRVVIVEHAEALFSMYGHLDPRLAVKVGQRVAAGEQLGTVLKRGDKIPNHLHFELRTFLTTRIVNGSRPRYGFRCGRNCPPGPGYWPIRAPELPTALGWLNPTHVIAGKAAGTAQSRSATAIGHVVVATEPVNATVTVRQAPATNAAAVRGKRRLQLQAGQKFPVLAVHVGATAPSGTSAEAYEVWYKLQVAPGNAGWVQAAVPGTQETGRDGRGSSVRFNFLPAAGQP
;
A
#
# COMPACT_ATOMS: atom_id res chain seq x y z
N MET A 1 72.26 27.06 22.56
CA MET A 1 72.71 26.57 23.88
C MET A 1 71.58 25.75 24.49
N HIS A 2 71.85 24.47 24.80
CA HIS A 2 71.14 23.55 25.71
C HIS A 2 69.63 23.30 25.47
N SER A 3 69.24 22.12 24.97
CA SER A 3 68.86 20.89 25.73
C SER A 3 67.34 20.87 26.02
N ARG A 4 66.52 19.81 25.87
CA ARG A 4 66.72 18.37 26.01
C ARG A 4 65.68 17.56 25.22
N LEU A 5 66.16 16.41 24.73
CA LEU A 5 65.44 15.20 24.35
C LEU A 5 64.79 14.51 25.56
N LEU A 6 63.79 13.65 25.31
CA LEU A 6 63.56 12.33 25.93
C LEU A 6 62.57 11.61 24.98
N GLY A 7 62.94 10.57 24.21
CA GLY A 7 63.17 9.17 24.64
C GLY A 7 61.83 8.40 24.51
N TRP A 8 61.69 7.25 23.86
CA TRP A 8 62.39 5.99 24.14
C TRP A 8 62.16 4.92 23.03
N PHE A 9 63.26 4.26 22.63
CA PHE A 9 63.53 2.79 22.48
C PHE A 9 62.52 1.82 21.81
N VAL A 10 62.88 0.73 21.10
CA VAL A 10 64.09 0.16 20.43
C VAL A 10 63.69 -1.21 19.83
N ALA A 11 64.30 -1.57 18.69
CA ALA A 11 64.57 -2.92 18.13
C ALA A 11 63.38 -3.87 17.74
N LEU A 12 63.50 -4.88 16.86
CA LEU A 12 64.64 -5.71 16.43
C LEU A 12 64.31 -6.50 15.13
N ALA A 13 65.38 -6.89 14.42
CA ALA A 13 65.59 -8.10 13.59
C ALA A 13 64.91 -8.31 12.23
N LEU A 14 65.78 -8.35 11.22
CA LEU A 14 65.65 -9.02 9.93
C LEU A 14 65.73 -10.54 10.09
N ILE A 15 64.87 -11.28 9.39
CA ILE A 15 65.15 -12.66 8.97
C ILE A 15 64.77 -12.82 7.49
N THR A 16 65.76 -13.21 6.70
CA THR A 16 65.73 -13.60 5.29
C THR A 16 65.05 -14.96 5.10
N GLY A 17 64.27 -15.13 4.03
CA GLY A 17 63.76 -16.44 3.62
C GLY A 17 62.99 -16.40 2.32
N SER A 18 63.68 -16.72 1.21
CA SER A 18 63.12 -16.88 -0.13
C SER A 18 62.47 -18.26 -0.27
N ALA A 19 61.24 -18.32 -0.77
CA ALA A 19 60.71 -19.50 -1.47
C ALA A 19 59.56 -19.07 -2.40
N ALA A 20 59.80 -19.18 -3.71
CA ALA A 20 58.77 -19.09 -4.72
C ALA A 20 57.99 -20.41 -4.76
N ALA A 21 56.66 -20.33 -4.69
CA ALA A 21 55.77 -21.45 -5.02
C ALA A 21 54.64 -20.94 -5.92
N THR A 22 54.72 -21.33 -7.19
CA THR A 22 53.66 -21.27 -8.20
C THR A 22 52.43 -22.01 -7.72
N VAL A 23 51.28 -21.34 -7.70
CA VAL A 23 49.97 -22.00 -7.61
C VAL A 23 49.29 -21.89 -8.97
N GLN A 24 49.24 -23.04 -9.66
CA GLN A 24 48.45 -23.26 -10.87
C GLN A 24 46.96 -23.18 -10.56
N GLY A 25 46.21 -22.64 -11.52
CA GLY A 25 44.78 -22.42 -11.44
C GLY A 25 43.94 -23.70 -11.46
N ALA A 26 42.83 -23.63 -10.73
CA ALA A 26 41.61 -24.37 -11.00
C ALA A 26 40.44 -23.50 -10.52
N ALA A 27 40.03 -22.54 -11.37
CA ALA A 27 38.78 -21.82 -11.15
C ALA A 27 37.64 -22.72 -11.63
N LEU A 28 36.98 -23.37 -10.68
CA LEU A 28 35.72 -24.08 -10.87
C LEU A 28 34.69 -23.10 -11.42
N THR A 29 34.27 -23.34 -12.65
CA THR A 29 33.06 -22.78 -13.25
C THR A 29 31.84 -23.25 -12.45
N GLN A 30 31.43 -22.47 -11.46
CA GLN A 30 30.05 -22.52 -10.98
C GLN A 30 29.25 -21.50 -11.77
N ALA A 31 28.50 -22.01 -12.75
CA ALA A 31 27.40 -21.29 -13.35
C ALA A 31 26.39 -20.96 -12.26
N THR A 32 26.35 -19.70 -11.82
CA THR A 32 25.25 -19.17 -11.03
C THR A 32 24.00 -19.26 -11.90
N PRO A 33 22.94 -19.98 -11.52
CA PRO A 33 21.69 -19.88 -12.24
C PRO A 33 21.23 -18.44 -12.10
N ALA A 34 20.88 -17.82 -13.23
CA ALA A 34 20.35 -16.47 -13.31
C ALA A 34 19.23 -16.28 -12.27
N ALA A 35 19.57 -15.62 -11.16
CA ALA A 35 18.61 -14.96 -10.29
C ALA A 35 18.10 -13.72 -11.02
N ASN A 36 17.34 -13.95 -12.08
CA ASN A 36 16.53 -12.94 -12.75
C ASN A 36 15.08 -13.44 -12.75
N GLN A 37 14.61 -13.82 -11.57
CA GLN A 37 13.25 -13.42 -11.20
C GLN A 37 13.40 -11.95 -10.83
N GLU A 38 12.87 -11.05 -11.65
CA GLU A 38 12.52 -9.72 -11.14
C GLU A 38 11.83 -9.96 -9.80
N ALA A 39 12.48 -9.52 -8.71
CA ALA A 39 11.92 -9.61 -7.39
C ALA A 39 10.55 -8.95 -7.50
N ARG A 40 9.47 -9.75 -7.52
CA ARG A 40 8.12 -9.20 -7.61
C ARG A 40 7.99 -8.26 -6.44
N SER A 41 8.01 -6.95 -6.70
CA SER A 41 7.80 -5.94 -5.66
C SER A 41 6.51 -6.34 -4.95
N GLN A 42 6.60 -6.67 -3.68
CA GLN A 42 5.42 -7.09 -2.92
C GLN A 42 4.63 -5.82 -2.60
N TRP A 43 3.33 -5.84 -2.89
CA TRP A 43 2.41 -4.74 -2.59
C TRP A 43 1.34 -5.23 -1.63
N ASN A 44 1.30 -4.64 -0.44
CA ASN A 44 0.45 -5.04 0.68
C ASN A 44 -0.47 -3.88 1.09
N TYR A 45 -1.56 -4.18 1.78
CA TYR A 45 -2.38 -3.14 2.42
C TYR A 45 -1.62 -2.46 3.57
N PRO A 46 -1.88 -1.17 3.83
CA PRO A 46 -1.01 -0.34 4.67
C PRO A 46 -1.20 -0.52 6.18
N ILE A 47 -2.18 -1.33 6.59
CA ILE A 47 -2.57 -1.51 8.00
C ILE A 47 -2.76 -2.99 8.29
N GLY A 48 -2.51 -3.44 9.52
CA GLY A 48 -2.70 -4.85 9.86
C GLY A 48 -2.56 -5.17 11.33
N ARG A 49 -2.82 -6.44 11.65
CA ARG A 49 -2.59 -7.05 12.96
C ARG A 49 -1.56 -8.15 12.79
N ARG A 50 -0.63 -8.26 13.73
CA ARG A 50 0.44 -9.27 13.72
C ARG A 50 -0.15 -10.68 13.52
N GLY A 51 0.45 -11.46 12.62
CA GLY A 51 0.01 -12.82 12.31
C GLY A 51 -1.29 -12.94 11.51
N ARG A 52 -1.83 -11.83 10.99
CA ARG A 52 -2.98 -11.81 10.07
C ARG A 52 -2.58 -11.24 8.72
N PRO A 53 -3.28 -11.57 7.61
CA PRO A 53 -3.07 -10.88 6.34
C PRO A 53 -3.21 -9.36 6.50
N PHE A 54 -2.41 -8.59 5.75
CA PHE A 54 -2.55 -7.14 5.72
C PHE A 54 -3.98 -6.72 5.33
N GLY A 55 -4.52 -5.71 6.00
CA GLY A 55 -5.89 -5.24 5.85
C GLY A 55 -6.96 -6.09 6.57
N ASP A 56 -6.62 -7.27 7.10
CA ASP A 56 -7.63 -8.13 7.73
C ASP A 56 -8.19 -7.54 9.03
N GLY A 57 -9.52 -7.52 9.14
CA GLY A 57 -10.23 -6.87 10.23
C GLY A 57 -10.37 -5.35 10.07
N PHE A 58 -10.03 -4.80 8.90
CA PHE A 58 -10.18 -3.38 8.57
C PHE A 58 -11.06 -3.19 7.33
N TRP A 59 -11.51 -1.96 7.14
CA TRP A 59 -12.29 -1.53 5.98
C TRP A 59 -11.97 -0.07 5.66
N VAL A 60 -12.26 0.33 4.43
CA VAL A 60 -12.13 1.72 3.99
C VAL A 60 -13.48 2.38 4.18
N ARG A 61 -13.60 3.26 5.18
CA ARG A 61 -14.86 3.96 5.45
C ARG A 61 -15.08 5.09 4.45
N HIS A 62 -14.00 5.78 4.06
CA HIS A 62 -14.02 6.81 3.01
C HIS A 62 -13.00 6.43 1.93
N GLY A 63 -13.51 6.06 0.75
CA GLY A 63 -12.71 5.68 -0.41
C GLY A 63 -11.99 6.86 -1.07
N PHE A 64 -11.27 6.55 -2.13
CA PHE A 64 -10.59 7.53 -2.97
C PHE A 64 -11.56 8.24 -3.92
N ALA A 65 -11.37 9.56 -4.09
CA ALA A 65 -12.17 10.44 -4.94
C ALA A 65 -13.67 10.41 -4.63
N VAL A 66 -14.06 9.98 -3.42
CA VAL A 66 -15.44 10.01 -2.96
C VAL A 66 -15.67 11.22 -2.06
N GLU A 67 -16.91 11.70 -2.01
CA GLU A 67 -17.33 12.66 -0.98
C GLU A 67 -17.73 11.90 0.29
N ASN A 68 -17.29 12.40 1.44
CA ASN A 68 -17.84 12.01 2.72
C ASN A 68 -18.63 13.17 3.32
N THR A 69 -19.94 12.99 3.42
CA THR A 69 -20.85 14.01 3.95
C THR A 69 -20.78 14.18 5.46
N TRP A 70 -20.30 13.17 6.20
CA TRP A 70 -20.22 13.19 7.66
C TRP A 70 -19.02 13.99 8.18
N PHE A 71 -17.87 13.90 7.51
CA PHE A 71 -16.63 14.51 8.00
C PHE A 71 -16.25 15.82 7.32
N ASN A 72 -16.24 15.86 5.98
CA ASN A 72 -15.79 17.01 5.22
C ASN A 72 -16.62 17.20 3.94
N PRO A 73 -17.92 17.52 4.08
CA PRO A 73 -18.80 17.67 2.93
C PRO A 73 -18.31 18.77 1.97
N GLY A 74 -18.44 18.55 0.67
CA GLY A 74 -17.95 19.44 -0.38
C GLY A 74 -16.49 19.19 -0.80
N TYR A 75 -15.87 18.11 -0.32
CA TYR A 75 -14.51 17.72 -0.68
C TYR A 75 -14.43 16.26 -1.15
N TRP A 76 -13.64 16.02 -2.17
CA TRP A 76 -13.16 14.70 -2.58
C TRP A 76 -12.08 14.23 -1.61
N HIS A 77 -12.15 12.99 -1.18
CA HIS A 77 -11.09 12.37 -0.41
C HIS A 77 -9.91 12.00 -1.33
N THR A 78 -8.67 12.39 -0.98
CA THR A 78 -7.49 12.19 -1.83
C THR A 78 -6.77 10.86 -1.58
N GLY A 79 -7.30 10.04 -0.68
CA GLY A 79 -6.77 8.73 -0.31
C GLY A 79 -7.87 7.79 0.19
N GLU A 80 -7.54 6.94 1.15
CA GLU A 80 -8.43 6.00 1.80
C GLU A 80 -8.30 6.10 3.31
N ASP A 81 -9.43 6.15 4.01
CA ASP A 81 -9.45 6.16 5.47
C ASP A 81 -9.78 4.76 5.97
N TRP A 82 -8.78 4.10 6.53
CA TRP A 82 -8.85 2.72 7.01
C TRP A 82 -9.22 2.67 8.50
N TYR A 83 -10.30 1.97 8.80
CA TYR A 83 -10.85 1.79 10.14
C TYR A 83 -10.87 0.31 10.52
N ALA A 84 -10.77 0.02 11.82
CA ALA A 84 -11.08 -1.31 12.32
C ALA A 84 -12.57 -1.61 12.07
N LEU A 85 -12.89 -2.85 11.67
CA LEU A 85 -14.29 -3.31 11.56
C LEU A 85 -14.98 -3.38 12.93
N LYS A 86 -14.20 -3.65 13.99
CA LYS A 86 -14.67 -3.74 15.37
C LYS A 86 -13.72 -3.00 16.29
N GLY A 87 -14.30 -2.22 17.20
CA GLY A 87 -13.55 -1.45 18.19
C GLY A 87 -12.85 -0.23 17.60
N ASP A 88 -11.87 0.28 18.34
CA ASP A 88 -11.06 1.43 17.96
C ASP A 88 -9.90 1.02 17.03
N THR A 89 -9.56 1.87 16.06
CA THR A 89 -8.41 1.68 15.16
C THR A 89 -7.09 2.12 15.83
N ALA A 90 -7.15 2.93 16.89
CA ALA A 90 -5.97 3.40 17.59
C ALA A 90 -5.01 2.25 17.98
N GLY A 91 -3.72 2.46 17.79
CA GLY A 91 -2.68 1.46 18.06
C GLY A 91 -2.56 0.35 17.01
N ALA A 92 -3.41 0.31 15.98
CA ALA A 92 -3.22 -0.61 14.86
C ALA A 92 -1.88 -0.33 14.17
N ASN A 93 -1.16 -1.40 13.79
CA ASN A 93 0.14 -1.28 13.15
C ASN A 93 -0.03 -0.81 11.69
N VAL A 94 0.84 0.11 11.29
CA VAL A 94 0.91 0.66 9.93
C VAL A 94 2.22 0.23 9.28
N TYR A 95 2.15 -0.23 8.05
CA TYR A 95 3.25 -0.91 7.35
C TYR A 95 3.53 -0.28 5.98
N ALA A 96 4.78 -0.37 5.54
CA ALA A 96 5.17 0.02 4.18
C ALA A 96 4.44 -0.88 3.18
N VAL A 97 3.78 -0.30 2.19
CA VAL A 97 3.00 -1.07 1.22
C VAL A 97 3.91 -1.81 0.24
N SER A 98 5.10 -1.27 -0.02
CA SER A 98 6.14 -1.88 -0.83
C SER A 98 7.51 -1.37 -0.39
N ASP A 99 8.57 -1.94 -0.97
CA ASP A 99 9.94 -1.48 -0.77
C ASP A 99 10.07 -0.01 -1.15
N GLY A 100 10.85 0.75 -0.40
CA GLY A 100 11.05 2.17 -0.70
C GLY A 100 12.01 2.87 0.24
N THR A 101 12.04 4.20 0.13
CA THR A 101 12.81 5.09 1.00
C THR A 101 11.88 6.09 1.67
N VAL A 102 11.98 6.23 2.99
CA VAL A 102 11.24 7.24 3.74
C VAL A 102 11.75 8.63 3.36
N VAL A 103 10.96 9.39 2.61
CA VAL A 103 11.29 10.75 2.17
C VAL A 103 10.69 11.82 3.05
N TYR A 104 9.76 11.45 3.92
CA TYR A 104 9.20 12.33 4.94
C TYR A 104 8.76 11.55 6.18
N ALA A 105 9.03 12.10 7.35
CA ALA A 105 8.54 11.61 8.63
C ALA A 105 8.36 12.82 9.55
N GLY A 106 7.15 13.36 9.63
CA GLY A 106 6.93 14.69 10.21
C GLY A 106 5.45 15.05 10.35
N ALA A 107 5.14 16.32 10.11
CA ALA A 107 3.82 16.97 10.23
C ALA A 107 3.08 16.79 11.56
N ASN A 108 2.07 17.66 11.76
CA ASN A 108 0.98 17.46 12.71
C ASN A 108 -0.34 17.55 11.92
N TYR A 109 -0.69 16.45 11.25
CA TYR A 109 -1.80 16.35 10.31
C TYR A 109 -2.88 15.40 10.83
N PRO A 110 -3.63 15.84 11.86
CA PRO A 110 -3.26 15.57 13.26
C PRO A 110 -2.55 14.23 13.46
N GLY A 111 -1.44 14.26 14.19
CA GLY A 111 -0.51 13.13 14.26
C GLY A 111 0.58 13.22 13.21
N ARG A 112 1.47 12.24 13.21
CA ARG A 112 2.60 12.19 12.28
C ARG A 112 2.17 11.69 10.92
N VAL A 113 2.94 12.12 9.94
CA VAL A 113 2.86 11.67 8.57
C VAL A 113 4.19 11.03 8.19
N VAL A 114 4.12 9.86 7.59
CA VAL A 114 5.25 9.23 6.91
C VAL A 114 4.94 9.22 5.41
N ILE A 115 5.94 9.52 4.58
CA ILE A 115 5.84 9.35 3.12
C ILE A 115 7.01 8.50 2.67
N VAL A 116 6.72 7.44 1.93
CA VAL A 116 7.71 6.53 1.35
C VAL A 116 7.69 6.71 -0.17
N GLU A 117 8.87 6.94 -0.74
CA GLU A 117 9.09 6.91 -2.18
C GLU A 117 9.41 5.47 -2.61
N HIS A 118 8.71 5.00 -3.63
CA HIS A 118 8.85 3.70 -4.25
C HIS A 118 9.45 3.84 -5.66
N ALA A 119 9.65 2.72 -6.34
CA ALA A 119 9.99 2.72 -7.76
C ALA A 119 8.93 3.48 -8.60
N GLU A 120 9.34 3.93 -9.81
CA GLU A 120 8.46 4.64 -10.77
C GLU A 120 7.88 5.96 -10.24
N ALA A 121 8.60 6.65 -9.34
CA ALA A 121 8.18 7.94 -8.76
C ALA A 121 6.79 7.89 -8.09
N LEU A 122 6.46 6.74 -7.51
CA LEU A 122 5.23 6.53 -6.75
C LEU A 122 5.51 6.78 -5.26
N PHE A 123 4.64 7.54 -4.62
CA PHE A 123 4.75 7.90 -3.21
C PHE A 123 3.53 7.36 -2.46
N SER A 124 3.78 6.65 -1.36
CA SER A 124 2.74 6.33 -0.39
C SER A 124 2.81 7.30 0.78
N MET A 125 1.66 7.81 1.21
CA MET A 125 1.55 8.67 2.39
C MET A 125 0.69 7.99 3.45
N TYR A 126 1.18 8.04 4.69
CA TYR A 126 0.56 7.44 5.86
C TYR A 126 0.31 8.53 6.90
N GLY A 127 -0.95 8.89 7.10
CA GLY A 127 -1.40 9.94 8.01
C GLY A 127 -1.97 9.43 9.31
N HIS A 128 -2.16 10.36 10.26
CA HIS A 128 -2.72 10.08 11.59
C HIS A 128 -1.93 9.04 12.38
N LEU A 129 -0.60 9.07 12.26
CA LEU A 129 0.28 8.16 13.00
C LEU A 129 0.61 8.71 14.39
N ASP A 130 0.88 7.80 15.32
CA ASP A 130 1.42 8.12 16.64
C ASP A 130 2.79 8.85 16.50
N PRO A 131 3.10 9.83 17.36
CA PRO A 131 4.41 10.48 17.39
C PRO A 131 5.62 9.54 17.50
N ARG A 132 5.45 8.36 18.09
CA ARG A 132 6.48 7.31 18.22
C ARG A 132 6.56 6.49 16.94
N LEU A 133 7.09 7.10 15.87
CA LEU A 133 7.36 6.42 14.60
C LEU A 133 8.46 5.36 14.76
N ALA A 134 8.37 4.28 13.99
CA ALA A 134 9.39 3.21 13.92
C ALA A 134 10.49 3.51 12.88
N VAL A 135 10.35 4.60 12.13
CA VAL A 135 11.21 4.96 11.00
C VAL A 135 11.63 6.42 11.04
N LYS A 136 12.65 6.76 10.25
CA LYS A 136 13.17 8.13 10.08
C LYS A 136 13.42 8.45 8.60
N VAL A 137 13.45 9.74 8.26
CA VAL A 137 13.81 10.19 6.89
C VAL A 137 15.16 9.61 6.45
N GLY A 138 15.23 9.15 5.20
CA GLY A 138 16.38 8.50 4.60
C GLY A 138 16.48 6.99 4.83
N GLN A 139 15.64 6.42 5.70
CA GLN A 139 15.60 4.97 5.92
C GLN A 139 15.01 4.25 4.71
N ARG A 140 15.70 3.21 4.23
CA ARG A 140 15.11 2.22 3.32
C ARG A 140 14.22 1.29 4.12
N VAL A 141 13.02 1.04 3.61
CA VAL A 141 12.04 0.13 4.22
C VAL A 141 11.69 -0.98 3.23
N ALA A 142 11.50 -2.19 3.75
CA ALA A 142 10.98 -3.30 2.96
C ALA A 142 9.45 -3.33 2.95
N ALA A 143 8.84 -3.96 1.96
CA ALA A 143 7.42 -4.24 1.92
C ALA A 143 6.99 -4.98 3.20
N GLY A 144 5.98 -4.45 3.90
CA GLY A 144 5.51 -4.98 5.18
C GLY A 144 6.33 -4.55 6.40
N GLU A 145 7.38 -3.74 6.25
CA GLU A 145 8.10 -3.17 7.39
C GLU A 145 7.21 -2.19 8.16
N GLN A 146 7.21 -2.27 9.49
CA GLN A 146 6.38 -1.41 10.33
C GLN A 146 6.90 0.03 10.32
N LEU A 147 6.03 0.98 9.98
CA LEU A 147 6.32 2.41 9.98
C LEU A 147 5.94 3.10 11.30
N GLY A 148 4.92 2.57 11.97
CA GLY A 148 4.39 3.09 13.22
C GLY A 148 3.04 2.46 13.57
N THR A 149 2.23 3.22 14.31
CA THR A 149 0.87 2.84 14.70
C THR A 149 -0.10 4.00 14.49
N VAL A 150 -1.39 3.69 14.37
CA VAL A 150 -2.46 4.69 14.30
C VAL A 150 -2.54 5.46 15.63
N LEU A 151 -2.57 6.79 15.54
CA LEU A 151 -2.70 7.70 16.69
C LEU A 151 -3.99 7.43 17.45
N LYS A 152 -3.90 7.41 18.79
CA LYS A 152 -5.07 7.60 19.66
C LYS A 152 -5.31 9.09 19.88
N ARG A 153 -6.33 9.64 19.25
CA ARG A 153 -6.71 11.04 19.40
C ARG A 153 -7.48 11.26 20.71
N GLY A 154 -7.43 12.50 21.20
CA GLY A 154 -8.19 12.94 22.38
C GLY A 154 -9.54 13.57 22.05
N ASP A 155 -9.88 13.73 20.77
CA ASP A 155 -11.16 14.30 20.33
C ASP A 155 -12.19 13.21 19.96
N LYS A 156 -13.40 13.63 19.58
CA LYS A 156 -14.52 12.72 19.26
C LYS A 156 -14.42 12.13 17.85
N ILE A 157 -13.35 12.38 17.11
CA ILE A 157 -13.17 11.89 15.74
C ILE A 157 -12.65 10.45 15.82
N PRO A 158 -13.35 9.46 15.22
CA PRO A 158 -12.91 8.07 15.23
C PRO A 158 -11.50 7.92 14.63
N ASN A 159 -10.61 7.23 15.34
CA ASN A 159 -9.24 7.01 14.91
C ASN A 159 -9.19 6.15 13.65
N HIS A 160 -8.27 6.48 12.75
CA HIS A 160 -8.07 5.79 11.48
C HIS A 160 -6.67 6.06 10.95
N LEU A 161 -6.27 5.23 9.99
CA LEU A 161 -5.16 5.55 9.09
C LEU A 161 -5.72 6.29 7.88
N HIS A 162 -5.16 7.45 7.56
CA HIS A 162 -5.33 8.07 6.24
C HIS A 162 -4.20 7.59 5.33
N PHE A 163 -4.53 7.04 4.16
CA PHE A 163 -3.55 6.45 3.26
C PHE A 163 -3.71 6.98 1.83
N GLU A 164 -2.63 7.50 1.25
CA GLU A 164 -2.62 7.96 -0.14
C GLU A 164 -1.59 7.19 -0.98
N LEU A 165 -1.86 7.04 -2.27
CA LEU A 165 -0.86 6.80 -3.30
C LEU A 165 -0.89 7.95 -4.30
N ARG A 166 0.28 8.46 -4.68
CA ARG A 166 0.40 9.62 -5.57
C ARG A 166 1.71 9.66 -6.35
N THR A 167 1.73 10.41 -7.44
CA THR A 167 2.87 10.57 -8.36
C THR A 167 3.74 11.79 -8.05
N PHE A 168 3.56 12.40 -6.89
CA PHE A 168 4.31 13.57 -6.46
C PHE A 168 4.59 13.54 -4.96
N LEU A 169 5.78 14.01 -4.56
CA LEU A 169 6.04 14.37 -3.17
C LEU A 169 5.43 15.74 -2.85
N THR A 170 5.67 16.71 -3.73
CA THR A 170 5.13 18.07 -3.69
C THR A 170 4.82 18.55 -5.10
N THR A 171 3.79 19.37 -5.28
CA THR A 171 3.52 20.07 -6.54
C THR A 171 3.13 21.53 -6.27
N ARG A 172 3.38 22.43 -7.23
CA ARG A 172 3.10 23.87 -7.07
C ARG A 172 1.62 24.17 -6.79
N ILE A 173 0.71 23.41 -7.41
CA ILE A 173 -0.74 23.62 -7.28
C ILE A 173 -1.20 23.33 -5.84
N VAL A 174 -0.55 22.36 -5.20
CA VAL A 174 -0.95 21.79 -3.90
C VAL A 174 -0.12 22.35 -2.75
N ASN A 175 1.20 22.29 -2.87
CA ASN A 175 2.16 22.64 -1.82
C ASN A 175 2.95 23.92 -2.12
N GLY A 176 2.64 24.70 -3.16
CA GLY A 176 3.44 25.87 -3.58
C GLY A 176 3.30 27.11 -2.68
N SER A 177 3.95 28.22 -3.06
CA SER A 177 3.88 29.51 -2.32
C SER A 177 2.54 30.22 -2.45
N ARG A 178 1.73 29.79 -3.41
CA ARG A 178 0.37 30.27 -3.68
C ARG A 178 -0.43 29.04 -4.07
N PRO A 179 -0.70 28.11 -3.13
CA PRO A 179 -1.49 26.92 -3.44
C PRO A 179 -2.87 27.39 -3.89
N ARG A 180 -3.50 26.64 -4.81
CA ARG A 180 -4.80 27.06 -5.37
C ARG A 180 -5.88 27.15 -4.28
N TYR A 181 -5.77 26.29 -3.26
CA TYR A 181 -6.62 26.27 -2.09
C TYR A 181 -5.76 26.34 -0.83
N GLY A 182 -6.25 27.04 0.20
CA GLY A 182 -5.46 27.33 1.40
C GLY A 182 -5.20 26.07 2.22
N PHE A 183 -3.92 25.69 2.37
CA PHE A 183 -3.49 24.62 3.27
C PHE A 183 -2.26 25.05 4.09
N ARG A 184 -2.16 24.49 5.30
CA ARG A 184 -1.52 25.13 6.45
C ARG A 184 0.01 25.10 6.54
N CYS A 185 0.75 24.40 5.66
CA CYS A 185 2.15 24.09 5.98
C CYS A 185 3.25 24.69 5.07
N GLY A 186 2.90 25.51 4.07
CA GLY A 186 3.86 26.33 3.31
C GLY A 186 4.48 25.68 2.06
N ARG A 187 5.36 26.43 1.36
CA ARG A 187 5.79 26.24 -0.05
C ARG A 187 6.46 24.91 -0.42
N ASN A 188 6.96 24.16 0.55
CA ASN A 188 7.69 22.90 0.35
C ASN A 188 7.33 21.86 1.40
N CYS A 189 6.17 22.00 2.04
CA CYS A 189 5.77 21.10 3.10
C CYS A 189 4.85 20.03 2.52
N PRO A 190 5.35 18.80 2.32
CA PRO A 190 4.47 17.65 2.37
C PRO A 190 4.00 17.45 3.83
N PRO A 191 2.78 16.95 4.07
CA PRO A 191 1.84 16.44 3.08
C PRO A 191 1.05 17.55 2.36
N GLY A 192 0.56 17.24 1.15
CA GLY A 192 -0.59 17.95 0.58
C GLY A 192 -1.87 17.73 1.42
N PRO A 193 -3.02 18.24 0.97
CA PRO A 193 -4.26 17.99 1.67
C PRO A 193 -4.72 16.55 1.47
N GLY A 194 -5.29 15.96 2.51
CA GLY A 194 -6.03 14.70 2.47
C GLY A 194 -7.44 14.85 1.86
N TYR A 195 -7.80 16.08 1.45
CA TYR A 195 -9.10 16.42 0.85
C TYR A 195 -8.93 17.48 -0.23
N TRP A 196 -9.63 17.32 -1.34
CA TRP A 196 -9.60 18.22 -2.48
C TRP A 196 -10.98 18.83 -2.74
N PRO A 197 -11.12 20.15 -2.92
CA PRO A 197 -12.44 20.77 -3.07
C PRO A 197 -13.20 20.23 -4.30
N ILE A 198 -14.47 19.86 -4.13
CA ILE A 198 -15.34 19.43 -5.24
C ILE A 198 -15.54 20.54 -6.27
N ARG A 199 -15.48 21.79 -5.82
CA ARG A 199 -15.58 22.98 -6.70
C ARG A 199 -14.34 23.23 -7.54
N ALA A 200 -13.26 22.47 -7.33
CA ALA A 200 -12.11 22.52 -8.22
C ALA A 200 -12.50 21.97 -9.61
N PRO A 201 -11.99 22.56 -10.70
CA PRO A 201 -12.32 22.08 -12.04
C PRO A 201 -11.75 20.70 -12.33
N GLU A 202 -10.70 20.27 -11.61
CA GLU A 202 -10.05 18.98 -11.78
C GLU A 202 -10.27 18.07 -10.56
N LEU A 203 -10.42 16.77 -10.83
CA LEU A 203 -10.43 15.71 -9.83
C LEU A 203 -9.03 15.53 -9.19
N PRO A 204 -8.94 14.93 -7.99
CA PRO A 204 -7.64 14.57 -7.39
C PRO A 204 -6.72 13.81 -8.34
N THR A 205 -7.29 12.97 -9.20
CA THR A 205 -6.54 12.17 -10.19
C THR A 205 -5.76 13.00 -11.19
N ALA A 206 -6.31 14.13 -11.62
CA ALA A 206 -5.63 15.05 -12.55
C ALA A 206 -4.41 15.73 -11.91
N LEU A 207 -4.34 15.76 -10.57
CA LEU A 207 -3.21 16.32 -9.83
C LEU A 207 -2.19 15.28 -9.42
N GLY A 208 -2.47 14.01 -9.68
CA GLY A 208 -1.54 12.91 -9.48
C GLY A 208 -1.81 12.03 -8.27
N TRP A 209 -2.92 12.22 -7.52
CA TRP A 209 -3.37 11.21 -6.56
C TRP A 209 -4.02 10.03 -7.28
N LEU A 210 -3.91 8.84 -6.71
CA LEU A 210 -4.35 7.58 -7.32
C LEU A 210 -5.25 6.82 -6.35
N ASN A 211 -6.14 5.97 -6.88
CA ASN A 211 -6.92 5.01 -6.10
C ASN A 211 -5.96 3.97 -5.48
N PRO A 212 -5.77 3.97 -4.15
CA PRO A 212 -4.72 3.15 -3.56
C PRO A 212 -4.97 1.65 -3.69
N THR A 213 -6.21 1.21 -3.48
CA THR A 213 -6.62 -0.19 -3.66
C THR A 213 -6.39 -0.70 -5.09
N HIS A 214 -6.66 0.13 -6.11
CA HIS A 214 -6.38 -0.24 -7.51
C HIS A 214 -4.88 -0.35 -7.78
N VAL A 215 -4.08 0.60 -7.30
CA VAL A 215 -2.62 0.55 -7.49
C VAL A 215 -2.03 -0.70 -6.83
N ILE A 216 -2.40 -0.98 -5.57
CA ILE A 216 -1.93 -2.16 -4.83
C ILE A 216 -2.33 -3.45 -5.56
N ALA A 217 -3.60 -3.60 -5.94
CA ALA A 217 -4.08 -4.80 -6.62
C ALA A 217 -3.42 -4.99 -7.99
N GLY A 218 -3.22 -3.91 -8.75
CA GLY A 218 -2.57 -3.94 -10.05
C GLY A 218 -1.09 -4.32 -9.95
N LYS A 219 -0.36 -3.76 -8.99
CA LYS A 219 1.05 -4.09 -8.75
C LYS A 219 1.22 -5.51 -8.20
N ALA A 220 0.36 -5.95 -7.29
CA ALA A 220 0.37 -7.31 -6.75
C ALA A 220 0.08 -8.39 -7.82
N ALA A 221 -0.70 -8.05 -8.85
CA ALA A 221 -1.00 -8.93 -9.98
C ALA A 221 0.17 -9.06 -10.98
N GLY A 222 1.07 -8.07 -11.02
CA GLY A 222 2.08 -7.92 -12.07
C GLY A 222 1.48 -7.62 -13.46
N THR A 223 2.30 -7.69 -14.51
CA THR A 223 1.90 -7.47 -15.93
C THR A 223 1.17 -8.66 -16.56
N ALA A 224 0.83 -9.69 -15.79
CA ALA A 224 0.32 -10.95 -16.30
C ALA A 224 -1.14 -10.84 -16.81
N GLN A 225 -1.29 -10.41 -18.06
CA GLN A 225 -2.55 -10.56 -18.80
C GLN A 225 -2.82 -12.04 -19.12
N SER A 226 -3.56 -12.69 -18.22
CA SER A 226 -4.60 -13.69 -18.48
C SER A 226 -4.52 -14.48 -19.80
N ARG A 227 -3.72 -15.57 -19.84
CA ARG A 227 -3.97 -16.79 -20.66
C ARG A 227 -3.48 -18.11 -20.04
N SER A 228 -2.76 -18.09 -18.92
CA SER A 228 -2.20 -19.31 -18.30
C SER A 228 -3.17 -19.96 -17.30
N ALA A 229 -3.19 -21.29 -17.26
CA ALA A 229 -3.85 -22.07 -16.20
C ALA A 229 -3.05 -22.10 -14.88
N THR A 230 -1.84 -21.55 -14.88
CA THR A 230 -0.96 -21.48 -13.71
C THR A 230 -1.38 -20.35 -12.79
N ALA A 231 -1.48 -20.62 -11.48
CA ALA A 231 -1.75 -19.60 -10.49
C ALA A 231 -0.63 -18.55 -10.46
N ILE A 232 -1.02 -17.27 -10.49
CA ILE A 232 -0.10 -16.12 -10.39
C ILE A 232 0.16 -15.72 -8.93
N GLY A 233 -0.66 -16.22 -7.99
CA GLY A 233 -0.55 -15.97 -6.56
C GLY A 233 -1.69 -16.63 -5.79
N HIS A 234 -1.88 -16.21 -4.54
CA HIS A 234 -2.99 -16.65 -3.69
C HIS A 234 -3.68 -15.44 -3.05
N VAL A 235 -4.95 -15.62 -2.73
CA VAL A 235 -5.70 -14.73 -1.83
C VAL A 235 -6.20 -15.52 -0.63
N VAL A 236 -6.41 -14.80 0.47
CA VAL A 236 -7.00 -15.32 1.70
C VAL A 236 -8.39 -14.68 1.86
N VAL A 237 -9.39 -15.47 2.19
CA VAL A 237 -10.71 -14.97 2.60
C VAL A 237 -10.54 -14.19 3.91
N ALA A 238 -11.03 -12.94 3.94
CA ALA A 238 -10.97 -12.09 5.13
C ALA A 238 -11.64 -12.78 6.33
N THR A 239 -11.20 -12.45 7.55
CA THR A 239 -11.82 -12.99 8.77
C THR A 239 -13.29 -12.56 8.90
N GLU A 240 -13.62 -11.38 8.38
CA GLU A 240 -14.97 -10.82 8.38
C GLU A 240 -15.38 -10.36 6.97
N PRO A 241 -15.62 -11.32 6.04
CA PRO A 241 -16.00 -10.99 4.67
C PRO A 241 -17.36 -10.29 4.67
N VAL A 242 -17.64 -9.54 3.61
CA VAL A 242 -18.90 -8.79 3.47
C VAL A 242 -20.09 -9.73 3.48
N ASN A 243 -19.96 -10.87 2.80
CA ASN A 243 -20.97 -11.90 2.74
C ASN A 243 -20.33 -13.27 2.96
N ALA A 244 -21.03 -14.16 3.68
CA ALA A 244 -20.62 -15.56 3.83
C ALA A 244 -20.65 -16.34 2.51
N THR A 245 -21.31 -15.79 1.48
CA THR A 245 -21.36 -16.37 0.14
C THR A 245 -21.17 -15.30 -0.91
N VAL A 246 -20.38 -15.59 -1.94
CA VAL A 246 -20.19 -14.70 -3.10
C VAL A 246 -20.70 -15.35 -4.38
N THR A 247 -21.08 -14.52 -5.34
CA THR A 247 -21.43 -14.99 -6.69
C THR A 247 -20.15 -15.13 -7.50
N VAL A 248 -19.92 -16.33 -8.04
CA VAL A 248 -18.84 -16.61 -8.98
C VAL A 248 -19.35 -16.31 -10.40
N ARG A 249 -18.62 -15.46 -11.11
CA ARG A 249 -18.98 -14.95 -12.43
C ARG A 249 -18.05 -15.47 -13.52
N GLN A 250 -18.51 -15.46 -14.77
CA GLN A 250 -17.68 -15.80 -15.93
C GLN A 250 -16.73 -14.67 -16.32
N ALA A 251 -17.08 -13.42 -15.99
CA ALA A 251 -16.27 -12.23 -16.21
C ALA A 251 -16.40 -11.25 -15.03
N PRO A 252 -15.42 -10.36 -14.81
CA PRO A 252 -15.58 -9.19 -13.95
C PRO A 252 -16.78 -8.38 -14.43
N ALA A 253 -17.65 -7.94 -13.52
CA ALA A 253 -18.84 -7.21 -13.92
C ALA A 253 -18.53 -5.72 -14.05
N THR A 254 -18.45 -5.21 -15.28
CA THR A 254 -18.70 -3.79 -15.60
C THR A 254 -20.14 -3.56 -16.07
N ASN A 255 -20.91 -4.63 -16.35
CA ASN A 255 -22.31 -4.57 -16.81
C ASN A 255 -23.16 -5.73 -16.24
N ALA A 256 -24.43 -5.44 -15.92
CA ALA A 256 -25.38 -6.37 -15.29
C ALA A 256 -25.67 -7.65 -16.12
N ALA A 257 -25.39 -7.63 -17.43
CA ALA A 257 -25.58 -8.76 -18.34
C ALA A 257 -24.61 -9.95 -18.12
N ALA A 258 -23.51 -9.75 -17.36
CA ALA A 258 -22.54 -10.81 -17.04
C ALA A 258 -23.04 -11.84 -16.00
N VAL A 259 -24.30 -11.76 -15.58
CA VAL A 259 -24.91 -12.63 -14.56
C VAL A 259 -25.73 -13.75 -15.22
N ARG A 260 -25.10 -14.63 -16.01
CA ARG A 260 -25.71 -15.92 -16.39
C ARG A 260 -24.96 -17.07 -15.70
N GLY A 261 -25.71 -17.96 -15.06
CA GLY A 261 -25.16 -19.11 -14.31
C GLY A 261 -24.60 -18.75 -12.92
N LYS A 262 -25.45 -18.28 -12.00
CA LYS A 262 -25.10 -17.88 -10.63
C LYS A 262 -24.57 -19.07 -9.80
N ARG A 263 -23.30 -19.45 -9.96
CA ARG A 263 -22.66 -20.34 -9.01
C ARG A 263 -22.33 -19.56 -7.74
N ARG A 264 -22.71 -20.10 -6.59
CA ARG A 264 -22.39 -19.53 -5.28
C ARG A 264 -21.15 -20.20 -4.72
N LEU A 265 -20.24 -19.40 -4.17
CA LEU A 265 -19.08 -19.87 -3.41
C LEU A 265 -19.26 -19.49 -1.95
N GLN A 266 -19.35 -20.49 -1.08
CA GLN A 266 -19.33 -20.28 0.37
C GLN A 266 -17.92 -19.89 0.79
N LEU A 267 -17.80 -18.80 1.54
CA LEU A 267 -16.54 -18.30 2.05
C LEU A 267 -16.32 -18.83 3.47
N GLN A 268 -15.14 -19.38 3.71
CA GLN A 268 -14.65 -19.70 5.05
C GLN A 268 -13.49 -18.76 5.39
N ALA A 269 -13.57 -18.10 6.54
CA ALA A 269 -12.53 -17.19 7.01
C ALA A 269 -11.14 -17.87 6.98
N GLY A 270 -10.13 -17.19 6.43
CA GLY A 270 -8.77 -17.71 6.32
C GLY A 270 -8.55 -18.71 5.18
N GLN A 271 -9.60 -19.16 4.48
CA GLN A 271 -9.47 -20.05 3.34
C GLN A 271 -8.64 -19.41 2.23
N LYS A 272 -7.70 -20.17 1.67
CA LYS A 272 -6.85 -19.71 0.57
C LYS A 272 -7.36 -20.20 -0.77
N PHE A 273 -7.30 -19.33 -1.78
CA PHE A 273 -7.60 -19.69 -3.16
C PHE A 273 -6.44 -19.31 -4.07
N PRO A 274 -6.05 -20.18 -5.01
CA PRO A 274 -5.15 -19.81 -6.09
C PRO A 274 -5.82 -18.75 -6.98
N VAL A 275 -5.07 -17.70 -7.30
CA VAL A 275 -5.49 -16.63 -8.22
C VAL A 275 -4.92 -16.94 -9.59
N LEU A 276 -5.77 -17.03 -10.59
CA LEU A 276 -5.40 -17.26 -11.99
C LEU A 276 -5.27 -15.96 -12.77
N ALA A 277 -6.03 -14.94 -12.39
CA ALA A 277 -5.99 -13.61 -13.00
C ALA A 277 -6.53 -12.57 -12.03
N VAL A 278 -6.09 -11.33 -12.19
CA VAL A 278 -6.64 -10.16 -11.51
C VAL A 278 -7.19 -9.20 -12.56
N HIS A 279 -8.34 -8.61 -12.30
CA HIS A 279 -8.86 -7.48 -13.05
C HIS A 279 -9.00 -6.31 -12.08
N VAL A 280 -8.46 -5.17 -12.49
CA VAL A 280 -8.41 -3.96 -11.69
C VAL A 280 -8.88 -2.78 -12.55
N GLY A 281 -9.67 -1.89 -11.97
CA GLY A 281 -10.06 -0.63 -12.59
C GLY A 281 -8.86 0.31 -12.79
N ALA A 282 -9.09 1.43 -13.46
CA ALA A 282 -8.04 2.44 -13.66
C ALA A 282 -7.49 2.96 -12.32
N THR A 283 -6.17 3.15 -12.22
CA THR A 283 -5.53 3.72 -11.00
C THR A 283 -5.85 5.19 -10.80
N ALA A 284 -6.21 5.90 -11.88
CA ALA A 284 -6.70 7.27 -11.87
C ALA A 284 -8.16 7.33 -12.39
N PRO A 285 -9.14 6.77 -11.65
CA PRO A 285 -10.52 6.71 -12.12
C PRO A 285 -11.17 8.09 -12.11
N SER A 286 -12.13 8.31 -13.02
CA SER A 286 -13.00 9.49 -13.01
C SER A 286 -14.26 9.30 -12.17
N GLY A 287 -14.54 8.07 -11.72
CA GLY A 287 -15.67 7.77 -10.85
C GLY A 287 -15.48 8.35 -9.46
N THR A 288 -16.56 8.96 -8.93
CA THR A 288 -16.55 9.73 -7.68
C THR A 288 -17.32 9.07 -6.53
N SER A 289 -17.47 7.74 -6.58
CA SER A 289 -18.11 6.93 -5.55
C SER A 289 -17.34 5.62 -5.35
N ALA A 290 -17.62 4.92 -4.25
CA ALA A 290 -17.05 3.61 -3.97
C ALA A 290 -17.40 2.58 -5.06
N GLU A 291 -18.46 2.78 -5.83
CA GLU A 291 -18.83 1.92 -6.95
C GLU A 291 -17.77 1.88 -8.06
N ALA A 292 -16.88 2.87 -8.11
CA ALA A 292 -15.72 2.89 -9.00
C ALA A 292 -14.61 1.92 -8.55
N TYR A 293 -14.73 1.29 -7.37
CA TYR A 293 -13.78 0.26 -6.93
C TYR A 293 -14.02 -1.05 -7.66
N GLU A 294 -13.08 -1.38 -8.52
CA GLU A 294 -13.08 -2.57 -9.35
C GLU A 294 -11.82 -3.36 -9.03
N VAL A 295 -11.92 -4.29 -8.08
CA VAL A 295 -10.89 -5.32 -7.86
C VAL A 295 -11.57 -6.68 -7.89
N TRP A 296 -11.16 -7.49 -8.86
CA TRP A 296 -11.72 -8.80 -9.12
C TRP A 296 -10.62 -9.83 -9.23
N TYR A 297 -10.83 -10.98 -8.59
CA TYR A 297 -9.94 -12.13 -8.69
C TYR A 297 -10.62 -13.26 -9.43
N LYS A 298 -9.93 -13.84 -10.43
CA LYS A 298 -10.30 -15.12 -11.01
C LYS A 298 -9.69 -16.22 -10.15
N LEU A 299 -10.53 -16.87 -9.35
CA LEU A 299 -10.09 -17.90 -8.43
C LEU A 299 -10.23 -19.28 -9.06
N GLN A 300 -9.26 -20.16 -8.80
CA GLN A 300 -9.45 -21.59 -8.98
C GLN A 300 -10.25 -22.12 -7.78
N VAL A 301 -11.52 -22.45 -8.01
CA VAL A 301 -12.46 -22.90 -6.95
C VAL A 301 -12.40 -24.42 -6.78
N ALA A 302 -12.15 -25.15 -7.87
CA ALA A 302 -11.85 -26.58 -7.89
C ALA A 302 -10.99 -26.91 -9.12
N PRO A 303 -10.37 -28.11 -9.21
CA PRO A 303 -9.67 -28.53 -10.42
C PRO A 303 -10.56 -28.40 -11.66
N GLY A 304 -10.04 -27.80 -12.73
CA GLY A 304 -10.81 -27.51 -13.96
C GLY A 304 -11.91 -26.44 -13.82
N ASN A 305 -12.03 -25.80 -12.65
CA ASN A 305 -13.14 -24.90 -12.39
C ASN A 305 -12.70 -23.57 -11.75
N ALA A 306 -12.84 -22.50 -12.52
CA ALA A 306 -12.47 -21.15 -12.11
C ALA A 306 -13.61 -20.15 -12.32
N GLY A 307 -13.53 -19.01 -11.64
CA GLY A 307 -14.42 -17.90 -11.92
C GLY A 307 -14.06 -16.64 -11.15
N TRP A 308 -14.69 -15.55 -11.55
CA TRP A 308 -14.43 -14.21 -11.05
C TRP A 308 -15.28 -13.91 -9.83
N VAL A 309 -14.64 -13.36 -8.80
CA VAL A 309 -15.29 -12.85 -7.60
C VAL A 309 -14.77 -11.45 -7.30
N GLN A 310 -15.65 -10.61 -6.77
CA GLN A 310 -15.31 -9.25 -6.38
C GLN A 310 -14.59 -9.27 -5.03
N ALA A 311 -13.43 -8.62 -4.99
CA ALA A 311 -12.58 -8.54 -3.80
C ALA A 311 -12.87 -7.29 -2.98
N ALA A 312 -12.84 -6.12 -3.62
CA ALA A 312 -13.23 -4.83 -3.05
C ALA A 312 -14.71 -4.59 -3.35
N VAL A 313 -15.54 -4.56 -2.31
CA VAL A 313 -17.00 -4.46 -2.41
C VAL A 313 -17.45 -3.10 -1.89
N PRO A 314 -18.07 -2.28 -2.75
CA PRO A 314 -18.66 -1.00 -2.36
C PRO A 314 -19.77 -1.20 -1.32
N GLY A 315 -19.87 -0.28 -0.36
CA GLY A 315 -20.89 -0.26 0.67
C GLY A 315 -21.57 1.10 0.80
N THR A 316 -22.71 1.11 1.48
CA THR A 316 -23.54 2.30 1.72
C THR A 316 -23.54 2.74 3.18
N GLN A 317 -22.60 2.24 3.99
CA GLN A 317 -22.46 2.69 5.39
C GLN A 317 -22.12 4.19 5.47
N GLU A 318 -21.45 4.70 4.45
CA GLU A 318 -21.27 6.13 4.19
C GLU A 318 -21.75 6.44 2.77
N THR A 319 -22.25 7.66 2.57
CA THR A 319 -22.73 8.12 1.26
C THR A 319 -22.28 9.54 0.93
N GLY A 320 -22.03 9.78 -0.36
CA GLY A 320 -21.86 11.11 -0.92
C GLY A 320 -23.20 11.86 -1.02
N ARG A 321 -23.17 13.16 -1.34
CA ARG A 321 -24.40 13.94 -1.57
C ARG A 321 -25.21 13.45 -2.77
N ASP A 322 -24.58 12.72 -3.67
CA ASP A 322 -25.20 12.07 -4.82
C ASP A 322 -25.95 10.77 -4.45
N GLY A 323 -25.95 10.38 -3.17
CA GLY A 323 -26.62 9.19 -2.66
C GLY A 323 -25.88 7.87 -2.92
N ARG A 324 -24.71 7.91 -3.58
CA ARG A 324 -23.90 6.71 -3.86
C ARG A 324 -23.00 6.39 -2.68
N GLY A 325 -22.64 5.11 -2.56
CA GLY A 325 -21.78 4.61 -1.48
C GLY A 325 -20.38 5.21 -1.50
N SER A 326 -19.81 5.44 -0.32
CA SER A 326 -18.45 5.98 -0.13
C SER A 326 -17.49 5.01 0.58
N SER A 327 -18.00 3.88 1.08
CA SER A 327 -17.22 2.87 1.81
C SER A 327 -16.88 1.65 0.96
N VAL A 328 -15.80 0.96 1.31
CA VAL A 328 -15.34 -0.27 0.66
C VAL A 328 -14.95 -1.30 1.72
N ARG A 329 -15.44 -2.52 1.57
CA ARG A 329 -15.06 -3.69 2.39
C ARG A 329 -14.45 -4.78 1.53
N PHE A 330 -13.73 -5.70 2.16
CA PHE A 330 -12.98 -6.74 1.46
C PHE A 330 -13.48 -8.14 1.78
N ASN A 331 -13.74 -8.95 0.75
CA ASN A 331 -13.97 -10.39 0.91
C ASN A 331 -12.66 -11.20 0.87
N PHE A 332 -11.71 -10.72 0.07
CA PHE A 332 -10.45 -11.39 -0.22
C PHE A 332 -9.30 -10.40 -0.06
N LEU A 333 -8.23 -10.87 0.57
CA LEU A 333 -7.01 -10.11 0.80
C LEU A 333 -5.85 -10.79 0.06
N PRO A 334 -4.90 -10.03 -0.51
CA PRO A 334 -3.67 -10.61 -1.05
C PRO A 334 -2.98 -11.47 0.01
N ALA A 335 -2.48 -12.65 -0.39
CA ALA A 335 -1.72 -13.52 0.52
C ALA A 335 -0.23 -13.14 0.63
N ALA A 336 0.20 -12.06 -0.02
CA ALA A 336 1.58 -11.59 0.02
C ALA A 336 1.89 -11.08 1.43
N GLY A 337 2.78 -11.80 2.13
CA GLY A 337 3.26 -11.46 3.47
C GLY A 337 2.21 -11.51 4.59
N GLN A 338 2.68 -11.80 5.81
CA GLN A 338 1.98 -11.50 7.05
C GLN A 338 2.98 -10.71 7.94
N PRO A 339 2.55 -9.65 8.63
CA PRO A 339 3.41 -8.88 9.52
C PRO A 339 3.66 -9.57 10.87
#